data_AF-A0A9W4SVQ2-F1
#
_entry.id   AF-A0A9W4SVQ2-F1
#
_cell.length_a   1.000
_cell.length_b   1.000
_cell.length_c   1.000
_cell.angle_alpha   90.00
_cell.angle_beta   90.00
_cell.angle_gamma   90.00
#
_symmetry.space_group_name_H-M   'P 1'
#
loop_
_entity.id
_entity.type
_entity.pdbx_description
1 polymer ?
#
loop_
_entity_poly.entity_id
_entity_poly.type
_entity_poly.pdbx_seq_one_letter_code
_entity_poly.pdbx_strand_id
1 'polypeptide(L)'
;MYYFFEPETLPSLDKGPKRRKPNMFIMYRKDMMKHKPHNMPMTKYSKLVSEWWKKLSADEKAQLQRKYQIDRDQKLQNEVNAANARDVAETREEIEYENSRYQDEVNILPKGMKKDCYFT
;
A
#
# COMPACT_ATOMS: atom_id res chain seq x y z
N MET A 1 -9.03 -46.21 15.25
CA MET A 1 -8.14 -45.06 15.00
C MET A 1 -9.00 -43.89 14.59
N TYR A 2 -9.12 -42.88 15.45
CA TYR A 2 -9.77 -41.61 15.07
C TYR A 2 -8.72 -40.73 14.39
N TYR A 3 -8.92 -40.40 13.13
CA TYR A 3 -8.11 -39.40 12.44
C TYR A 3 -8.65 -38.02 12.82
N PHE A 4 -7.94 -37.36 13.72
CA PHE A 4 -8.11 -35.96 14.02
C PHE A 4 -7.58 -35.15 12.83
N PHE A 5 -8.49 -34.56 12.05
CA PHE A 5 -8.15 -33.68 10.95
C PHE A 5 -7.88 -32.29 11.54
N GLU A 6 -6.61 -31.95 11.73
CA GLU A 6 -6.21 -30.56 11.99
C GLU A 6 -6.51 -29.74 10.72
N PRO A 7 -7.37 -28.70 10.78
CA PRO A 7 -7.54 -27.82 9.65
C PRO A 7 -6.24 -27.02 9.49
N GLU A 8 -5.48 -27.37 8.45
CA GLU A 8 -4.35 -26.58 7.99
C GLU A 8 -4.76 -25.12 7.87
N THR A 9 -3.96 -24.28 8.51
CA THR A 9 -4.05 -22.82 8.54
C THR A 9 -4.49 -22.26 7.19
N LEU A 10 -5.60 -21.51 7.18
CA LEU A 10 -6.13 -20.84 6.00
C LEU A 10 -5.00 -20.11 5.25
N PRO A 11 -4.79 -20.37 3.94
CA PRO A 11 -3.82 -19.62 3.16
C PRO A 11 -4.25 -18.16 3.19
N SER A 12 -3.32 -17.30 3.61
CA SER A 12 -3.47 -15.86 3.69
C SER A 12 -4.24 -15.30 2.49
N LEU A 13 -5.34 -14.59 2.76
CA LEU A 13 -6.14 -13.80 1.82
C LEU A 13 -5.37 -13.45 0.54
N ASP A 14 -5.77 -14.11 -0.55
CA ASP A 14 -5.23 -14.01 -1.90
C ASP A 14 -5.00 -12.56 -2.33
N LYS A 15 -3.77 -12.07 -2.10
CA LYS A 15 -3.28 -10.90 -2.82
C LYS A 15 -3.00 -11.37 -4.24
N GLY A 16 -4.01 -11.25 -5.11
CA GLY A 16 -3.93 -11.62 -6.52
C GLY A 16 -2.64 -11.10 -7.19
N PRO A 17 -2.24 -11.70 -8.32
CA PRO A 17 -0.90 -11.51 -8.88
C PRO A 17 -0.55 -10.03 -9.04
N LYS A 18 0.61 -9.63 -8.49
CA LYS A 18 1.09 -8.25 -8.55
C LYS A 18 1.20 -7.81 -10.00
N ARG A 19 0.41 -6.79 -10.38
CA ARG A 19 0.46 -6.21 -11.73
C ARG A 19 1.84 -5.57 -11.96
N ARG A 20 2.42 -5.80 -13.14
CA ARG A 20 3.70 -5.22 -13.53
C ARG A 20 3.61 -3.69 -13.55
N LYS A 21 4.71 -3.03 -13.20
CA LYS A 21 4.81 -1.57 -13.29
C LYS A 21 4.68 -1.16 -14.78
N PRO A 22 3.85 -0.14 -15.10
CA PRO A 22 3.63 0.30 -16.46
C PRO A 22 4.91 0.90 -17.05
N ASN A 23 5.20 0.57 -18.32
CA ASN A 23 6.33 1.13 -19.06
C ASN A 23 6.00 2.56 -19.58
N MET A 24 7.01 3.33 -19.98
CA MET A 24 6.92 4.66 -20.58
C MET A 24 5.91 4.72 -21.75
N PHE A 25 5.91 3.72 -22.65
CA PHE A 25 4.94 3.65 -23.74
C PHE A 25 3.49 3.51 -23.23
N ILE A 26 3.27 2.78 -22.13
CA ILE A 26 1.94 2.62 -21.55
C ILE A 26 1.44 3.94 -20.97
N MET A 27 2.33 4.73 -20.35
CA MET A 27 2.01 6.09 -19.90
C MET A 27 1.68 7.01 -21.07
N TYR A 28 2.52 7.01 -22.11
CA TYR A 28 2.24 7.77 -23.33
C TYR A 28 0.89 7.40 -23.95
N ARG A 29 0.59 6.11 -24.09
CA ARG A 29 -0.70 5.65 -24.60
C ARG A 29 -1.85 6.13 -23.72
N LYS A 30 -1.70 6.10 -22.39
CA LYS A 30 -2.70 6.60 -21.44
C LYS A 30 -3.00 8.08 -21.65
N ASP A 31 -1.97 8.89 -21.88
CA ASP A 31 -2.15 10.31 -22.19
C ASP A 31 -2.87 10.51 -23.53
N MET A 32 -2.48 9.73 -24.54
CA MET A 32 -3.13 9.75 -25.86
C MET A 32 -4.59 9.27 -25.81
N MET A 33 -5.03 8.51 -24.79
CA MET A 33 -6.43 8.08 -24.69
C MET A 33 -7.41 9.26 -24.62
N LYS A 34 -6.98 10.41 -24.10
CA LYS A 34 -7.80 11.63 -24.03
C LYS A 34 -8.22 12.12 -25.42
N HIS A 35 -7.44 11.80 -26.44
CA HIS A 35 -7.67 12.22 -27.83
C HIS A 35 -8.26 11.10 -28.69
N LYS A 36 -8.66 9.98 -28.09
CA LYS A 36 -9.20 8.84 -28.83
C LYS A 36 -10.58 9.18 -29.42
N PRO A 37 -10.80 8.99 -30.73
CA PRO A 37 -12.13 9.15 -31.32
C PRO A 37 -13.11 8.09 -30.77
N HIS A 38 -14.36 8.51 -30.54
CA HIS A 38 -15.38 7.71 -29.86
C HIS A 38 -15.65 6.36 -30.55
N ASN A 39 -15.73 6.36 -31.89
CA ASN A 39 -16.12 5.18 -32.68
C ASN A 39 -14.96 4.27 -33.08
N MET A 40 -13.75 4.46 -32.54
CA MET A 40 -12.61 3.61 -32.88
C MET A 40 -12.41 2.48 -31.86
N PRO A 41 -12.28 1.20 -32.29
CA PRO A 41 -11.97 0.11 -31.39
C PRO A 41 -10.55 0.24 -30.82
N MET A 42 -10.36 -0.21 -29.58
CA MET A 42 -9.10 -0.07 -28.85
C MET A 42 -7.91 -0.73 -29.56
N THR A 43 -8.15 -1.84 -30.26
CA THR A 43 -7.13 -2.58 -31.03
C THR A 43 -6.55 -1.74 -32.16
N LYS A 44 -7.40 -1.07 -32.95
CA LYS A 44 -6.98 -0.16 -34.02
C LYS A 44 -6.25 1.06 -33.45
N TYR A 45 -6.79 1.64 -32.39
CA TYR A 45 -6.17 2.81 -31.75
C TYR A 45 -4.78 2.49 -31.18
N SER A 46 -4.63 1.32 -30.54
CA SER A 46 -3.33 0.91 -29.99
C SER A 46 -2.26 0.74 -31.08
N LYS A 47 -2.65 0.26 -32.27
CA LYS A 47 -1.74 0.18 -33.44
C LYS A 47 -1.31 1.58 -33.89
N LEU A 48 -2.24 2.52 -34.02
CA LEU A 48 -1.93 3.92 -34.40
C LEU A 48 -1.00 4.60 -33.39
N VAL A 49 -1.29 4.49 -32.09
CA VAL A 49 -0.43 5.05 -31.04
C VAL A 49 0.97 4.45 -31.07
N SER A 50 1.08 3.16 -31.39
CA SER A 50 2.39 2.50 -31.54
C SER A 50 3.18 3.06 -32.74
N GLU A 51 2.51 3.41 -33.84
CA GLU A 51 3.14 4.07 -34.98
C GLU A 51 3.56 5.50 -34.66
N TRP A 52 2.70 6.27 -33.99
CA TRP A 52 3.06 7.61 -33.51
C TRP A 52 4.26 7.57 -32.57
N TRP A 53 4.29 6.60 -31.65
CA TRP A 53 5.42 6.39 -30.76
C TRP A 53 6.74 6.15 -31.48
N LYS A 54 6.70 5.39 -32.59
CA LYS A 54 7.89 5.15 -33.42
C LYS A 54 8.34 6.43 -34.13
N LYS A 55 7.39 7.26 -34.58
CA LYS A 55 7.63 8.52 -35.29
C LYS A 55 8.08 9.68 -34.40
N LEU A 56 7.89 9.58 -33.07
CA LEU A 56 8.38 10.59 -32.13
C LEU A 56 9.89 10.80 -32.25
N SER A 57 10.28 12.06 -32.25
CA SER A 57 11.68 12.50 -32.24
C SER A 57 12.40 12.08 -30.96
N ALA A 58 13.73 12.12 -30.99
CA ALA A 58 14.55 11.82 -29.82
C ALA A 58 14.26 12.81 -28.67
N ASP A 59 14.03 14.08 -28.99
CA ASP A 59 13.79 15.13 -28.01
C ASP A 59 12.45 14.93 -27.28
N GLU A 60 11.39 14.60 -28.02
CA GLU A 60 10.09 14.31 -27.42
C GLU A 60 10.14 13.05 -26.55
N LYS A 61 10.87 12.02 -26.99
CA LYS A 61 11.10 10.82 -26.17
C LYS A 61 11.87 11.15 -24.89
N ALA A 62 12.86 12.03 -24.96
CA ALA A 62 13.60 12.46 -23.78
C ALA A 62 12.70 13.21 -22.77
N GLN A 63 11.80 14.07 -23.26
CA GLN A 63 10.82 14.73 -22.39
C GLN A 63 9.87 13.73 -21.73
N LEU A 64 9.37 12.75 -22.50
CA LEU A 64 8.49 11.70 -21.98
C LEU A 64 9.21 10.80 -20.97
N GLN A 65 10.50 10.51 -21.19
CA GLN A 65 11.34 9.77 -20.26
C GLN A 65 11.50 10.51 -18.94
N ARG A 66 11.75 11.83 -18.97
CA ARG A 66 11.82 12.65 -17.74
C ARG A 66 10.51 12.61 -16.97
N LYS A 67 9.37 12.81 -17.66
CA LYS A 67 8.03 12.73 -17.03
C LYS A 67 7.79 11.35 -16.40
N TYR A 68 8.12 10.29 -17.12
CA TYR A 68 7.99 8.92 -16.63
C TYR A 68 8.84 8.67 -15.38
N GLN A 69 10.08 9.15 -15.37
CA GLN A 69 10.99 8.99 -14.24
C GLN A 69 10.44 9.69 -12.99
N ILE A 70 9.94 10.92 -13.13
CA ILE A 70 9.33 11.67 -12.03
C ILE A 70 8.11 10.93 -11.47
N ASP A 71 7.18 10.48 -12.33
CA ASP A 71 5.98 9.75 -11.90
C ASP A 71 6.33 8.44 -11.19
N ARG A 72 7.33 7.72 -11.70
CA ARG A 72 7.83 6.48 -11.11
C ARG A 72 8.40 6.70 -9.71
N ASP A 73 9.21 7.73 -9.54
CA ASP A 73 9.88 8.02 -8.28
C ASP A 73 8.88 8.58 -7.24
N GLN A 74 7.94 9.43 -7.67
CA GLN A 74 6.81 9.87 -6.82
C GLN A 74 5.97 8.70 -6.33
N LYS A 75 5.65 7.75 -7.21
CA LYS A 75 4.87 6.58 -6.83
C LYS A 75 5.61 5.69 -5.83
N LEU A 76 6.92 5.51 -6.01
CA LEU A 76 7.75 4.76 -5.06
C LEU A 76 7.75 5.43 -3.68
N GLN A 77 7.90 6.76 -3.65
CA GLN A 77 7.86 7.51 -2.40
C GLN A 77 6.51 7.36 -1.68
N ASN A 78 5.40 7.42 -2.43
CA ASN A 78 4.07 7.22 -1.87
C ASN A 78 3.84 5.80 -1.35
N GLU A 79 4.38 4.78 -2.05
CA GLU A 79 4.34 3.38 -1.59
C GLU A 79 5.12 3.20 -0.28
N VAL A 80 6.31 3.80 -0.16
CA VAL A 80 7.11 3.78 1.09
C VAL A 80 6.40 4.52 2.22
N ASN A 81 5.90 5.72 1.95
CA ASN A 81 5.16 6.50 2.94
C ASN A 81 3.90 5.75 3.44
N ALA A 82 3.20 5.06 2.54
CA ALA A 82 2.03 4.27 2.89
C ALA A 82 2.38 3.01 3.69
N ALA A 83 3.55 2.39 3.45
CA ALA A 83 4.04 1.28 4.28
C ALA A 83 4.39 1.78 5.68
N ASN A 84 5.20 2.84 5.78
CA ASN A 84 5.56 3.44 7.06
C ASN A 84 4.33 3.87 7.87
N ALA A 85 3.29 4.43 7.21
CA ALA A 85 2.06 4.81 7.89
C ALA A 85 1.27 3.61 8.46
N ARG A 86 1.36 2.43 7.83
CA ARG A 86 0.75 1.20 8.36
C ARG A 86 1.52 0.69 9.56
N ASP A 87 2.85 0.65 9.46
CA ASP A 87 3.72 0.20 10.55
C ASP A 87 3.57 1.11 11.79
N VAL A 88 3.39 2.42 11.59
CA VAL A 88 3.09 3.39 12.66
C VAL A 88 1.69 3.20 13.24
N ALA A 89 0.69 2.80 12.44
CA ALA A 89 -0.65 2.53 12.93
C ALA A 89 -0.69 1.25 13.79
N GLU A 90 0.02 0.21 13.38
CA GLU A 90 0.15 -1.06 14.11
C GLU A 90 0.84 -0.84 15.46
N THR A 91 1.98 -0.14 15.46
CA THR A 91 2.68 0.22 16.72
C THR A 91 1.85 1.13 17.62
N ARG A 92 1.01 2.02 17.06
CA ARG A 92 0.11 2.86 17.85
C ARG A 92 -0.99 2.05 18.53
N GLU A 93 -1.58 1.06 17.87
CA GLU A 93 -2.58 0.16 18.47
C GLU A 93 -1.97 -0.70 19.59
N GLU A 94 -0.74 -1.18 19.42
CA GLU A 94 -0.01 -1.91 20.48
C GLU A 94 0.25 -1.03 21.71
N ILE A 95 0.70 0.20 21.51
CA ILE A 95 0.93 1.17 22.59
C ILE A 95 -0.38 1.51 23.31
N GLU A 96 -1.50 1.64 22.58
CA GLU A 96 -2.81 1.93 23.17
C GLU A 96 -3.34 0.74 23.99
N TYR A 97 -3.13 -0.49 23.51
CA TYR A 97 -3.44 -1.71 24.26
C TYR A 97 -2.61 -1.85 25.54
N GLU A 98 -1.28 -1.64 25.46
CA GLU A 98 -0.43 -1.69 26.65
C GLU A 98 -0.81 -0.62 27.67
N ASN A 99 -1.06 0.61 27.24
CA ASN A 99 -1.48 1.69 28.15
C ASN A 99 -2.82 1.39 28.84
N SER A 100 -3.79 0.78 28.14
CA SER A 100 -5.04 0.31 28.74
C SER A 100 -4.79 -0.77 29.79
N ARG A 101 -3.95 -1.76 29.46
CA ARG A 101 -3.56 -2.85 30.39
C ARG A 101 -2.92 -2.30 31.67
N TYR A 102 -2.01 -1.34 31.54
CA TYR A 102 -1.38 -0.69 32.70
C TYR A 102 -2.39 0.09 33.55
N GLN A 103 -3.39 0.76 32.97
CA GLN A 103 -4.43 1.45 33.75
C GLN A 103 -5.32 0.48 34.53
N ASP A 104 -5.60 -0.70 33.98
CA ASP A 104 -6.32 -1.75 34.69
C ASP A 104 -5.50 -2.33 35.86
N GLU A 105 -4.19 -2.54 35.67
CA GLU A 105 -3.28 -3.02 36.72
C GLU A 105 -3.11 -2.00 37.88
N VAL A 106 -3.07 -0.69 37.58
CA VAL A 106 -2.96 0.38 38.59
C VAL A 106 -4.25 0.54 39.42
N ASN A 107 -5.41 0.16 38.87
CA ASN A 107 -6.70 0.15 39.59
C ASN A 107 -6.90 -1.08 40.50
N ILE A 108 -5.94 -2.04 40.55
CA ILE A 108 -5.95 -3.21 41.44
C ILE A 108 -5.07 -2.98 42.70
N LEU A 109 -4.77 -1.74 43.06
CA LEU A 109 -4.23 -1.45 44.39
C LEU A 109 -5.34 -1.61 45.44
N PRO A 110 -5.20 -2.52 46.43
CA PRO A 110 -6.21 -2.72 47.44
C PRO A 110 -6.43 -1.41 48.21
N LYS A 111 -7.65 -0.85 48.07
CA LYS A 111 -8.15 0.20 48.95
C LYS A 111 -8.25 -0.38 50.36
N GLY A 112 -7.20 -0.21 51.16
CA GLY A 112 -7.27 -0.46 52.60
C GLY A 112 -6.04 -1.07 53.24
N MET A 113 -4.91 -0.35 53.26
CA MET A 113 -4.03 -0.44 54.43
C MET A 113 -4.39 0.69 55.39
N LYS A 114 -5.15 0.33 56.43
CA LYS A 114 -5.36 1.19 57.60
C LYS A 114 -3.99 1.43 58.25
N LYS A 115 -3.64 2.70 58.45
CA LYS A 115 -2.49 3.12 59.25
C LYS A 115 -2.89 3.07 60.73
N ASP A 116 -3.05 1.88 61.27
CA ASP A 116 -3.19 1.71 62.71
C ASP A 116 -2.01 0.89 63.23
N CYS A 117 -1.43 1.39 64.34
CA CYS A 117 -0.50 0.70 65.24
C CYS A 117 1.01 0.74 64.89
N TYR A 118 1.67 1.84 65.29
CA TYR A 118 2.85 1.72 66.14
C TYR A 118 2.41 2.27 67.51
N PHE A 119 1.89 1.39 68.37
CA PHE A 119 2.56 0.89 69.57
C PHE A 119 3.16 2.01 70.44
N THR A 120 2.51 2.16 71.60
CA THR A 120 2.85 2.88 72.84
C THR A 120 4.32 2.99 73.18
#